data_AF-A0A8T3RZW6-F1
#
_entry.id   AF-A0A8T3RZW6-F1
#
_cell.length_a   1.000
_cell.length_b   1.000
_cell.length_c   1.000
_cell.angle_alpha   90.00
_cell.angle_beta   90.00
_cell.angle_gamma   90.00
#
_symmetry.space_group_name_H-M   'P 1'
#
loop_
_entity.id
_entity.type
_entity.pdbx_description
1 polymer ?
#
loop_
_entity_poly.entity_id
_entity_poly.type
_entity_poly.pdbx_seq_one_letter_code
_entity_poly.pdbx_strand_id
1 'polypeptide(L)'
;MRDGRSILVRPTRASDAALMQGLFFRLRDEDVRTRFFRRLRSLTDEMALHLCSVSYEREMAFAAIVGERESERIVGSSCYFIDPATGLADVGDAAH
;
A
#
# COMPACT_ATOMS: atom_id res chain seq x y z
N MET A 1 -14.49 -7.68 4.71
CA MET A 1 -14.27 -9.13 4.85
C MET A 1 -14.92 -9.63 6.15
N ARG A 2 -15.75 -10.66 6.07
CA ARG A 2 -16.44 -11.35 7.19
C ARG A 2 -16.12 -12.86 7.13
N ASP A 3 -14.87 -13.20 6.80
CA ASP A 3 -14.51 -14.52 6.31
C ASP A 3 -13.66 -15.32 7.32
N GLY A 4 -13.48 -14.81 8.55
CA GLY A 4 -12.67 -15.47 9.60
C GLY A 4 -11.17 -15.55 9.31
N ARG A 5 -10.69 -14.97 8.20
CA ARG A 5 -9.26 -14.92 7.85
C ARG A 5 -8.54 -13.90 8.74
N SER A 6 -7.48 -14.34 9.41
CA SER A 6 -6.58 -13.45 10.14
C SER A 6 -5.84 -12.54 9.17
N ILE A 7 -5.99 -11.23 9.36
CA ILE A 7 -5.28 -10.21 8.60
C ILE A 7 -4.25 -9.58 9.53
N LEU A 8 -2.99 -9.59 9.13
CA LEU A 8 -1.94 -8.84 9.80
C LEU A 8 -1.85 -7.45 9.16
N VAL A 9 -1.98 -6.40 9.96
CA VAL A 9 -1.72 -5.02 9.52
C VAL A 9 -0.39 -4.57 10.09
N ARG A 10 0.54 -4.17 9.22
CA ARG A 10 1.85 -3.62 9.64
C ARG A 10 2.28 -2.47 8.72
N PRO A 11 3.14 -1.55 9.20
CA PRO A 11 3.86 -0.64 8.33
C PRO A 11 4.60 -1.40 7.23
N THR A 12 4.63 -0.83 6.03
CA THR A 12 5.44 -1.37 4.92
C THR A 12 6.93 -1.33 5.27
N ARG A 13 7.67 -2.30 4.74
CA ARG A 13 9.12 -2.40 4.82
C ARG A 13 9.67 -2.45 3.41
N ALA A 14 10.92 -2.05 3.19
CA ALA A 14 11.53 -2.07 1.86
C ALA A 14 11.43 -3.44 1.15
N SER A 15 11.40 -4.55 1.91
CA SER A 15 11.18 -5.92 1.40
C SER A 15 9.80 -6.16 0.78
N ASP A 16 8.81 -5.31 1.07
CA ASP A 16 7.43 -5.44 0.61
C ASP A 16 7.22 -4.89 -0.81
N ALA A 17 8.24 -4.27 -1.43
CA ALA A 17 8.14 -3.63 -2.75
C ALA A 17 7.57 -4.57 -3.83
N ALA A 18 8.07 -5.82 -3.89
CA ALA A 18 7.57 -6.82 -4.84
C ALA A 18 6.13 -7.24 -4.56
N LEU A 19 5.75 -7.36 -3.27
CA LEU A 19 4.37 -7.66 -2.87
C LEU A 19 3.42 -6.50 -3.21
N MET A 20 3.89 -5.26 -3.09
CA MET A 20 3.15 -4.05 -3.44
C MET A 20 2.89 -3.97 -4.94
N GLN A 21 3.88 -4.29 -5.78
CA GLN A 21 3.67 -4.45 -7.23
C GLN A 21 2.67 -5.58 -7.53
N GLY A 22 2.76 -6.69 -6.81
CA GLY A 22 1.79 -7.78 -6.91
C GLY A 22 0.36 -7.37 -6.53
N LEU A 23 0.18 -6.39 -5.62
CA LEU A 23 -1.11 -5.77 -5.37
C LEU A 23 -1.51 -4.88 -6.55
N PHE A 24 -0.62 -3.98 -6.99
CA PHE A 24 -0.87 -3.02 -8.08
C PHE A 24 -1.43 -3.70 -9.35
N PHE A 25 -0.80 -4.78 -9.81
CA PHE A 25 -1.23 -5.51 -11.01
C PHE A 25 -2.57 -6.24 -10.88
N ARG A 26 -3.13 -6.33 -9.67
CA ARG A 26 -4.44 -6.94 -9.41
C ARG A 26 -5.55 -5.91 -9.24
N LEU A 27 -5.21 -4.63 -9.16
CA LEU A 27 -6.18 -3.54 -9.03
C LEU A 27 -6.76 -3.16 -10.39
N ARG A 28 -7.99 -2.66 -10.37
CA ARG A 28 -8.59 -1.95 -11.50
C ARG A 28 -8.09 -0.51 -11.54
N ASP A 29 -8.16 0.16 -12.68
CA ASP A 29 -7.72 1.55 -12.80
C ASP A 29 -8.39 2.52 -11.81
N GLU A 30 -9.67 2.28 -11.50
CA GLU A 30 -10.43 3.06 -10.50
C GLU A 30 -9.88 2.90 -9.09
N ASP A 31 -9.38 1.69 -8.79
CA ASP A 31 -8.82 1.26 -7.52
C ASP A 31 -7.37 1.78 -7.33
N VAL A 32 -6.62 1.93 -8.43
CA VAL A 32 -5.27 2.52 -8.44
C VAL A 32 -5.31 3.98 -8.00
N ARG A 33 -6.25 4.77 -8.55
CA ARG A 33 -6.35 6.20 -8.23
C ARG A 33 -6.58 6.42 -6.73
N THR A 34 -7.44 5.63 -6.12
CA THR A 34 -7.78 5.75 -4.70
C THR A 34 -6.62 5.31 -3.79
N ARG A 35 -5.84 4.31 -4.20
CA ARG A 35 -4.75 3.74 -3.38
C ARG A 35 -3.41 4.48 -3.50
N PHE A 36 -3.13 5.09 -4.65
CA PHE A 36 -1.86 5.78 -4.92
C PHE A 36 -2.03 7.29 -5.11
N PHE A 37 -3.24 7.82 -4.89
CA PHE A 37 -3.64 9.22 -5.08
C PHE A 37 -3.31 9.81 -6.47
N ARG A 38 -2.94 8.96 -7.43
CA ARG A 38 -2.55 9.30 -8.80
C ARG A 38 -2.95 8.17 -9.75
N ARG A 39 -3.27 8.52 -11.00
CA ARG A 39 -3.45 7.51 -12.06
C ARG A 39 -2.08 7.02 -12.52
N LEU A 40 -1.64 5.90 -11.97
CA LEU A 40 -0.41 5.23 -12.38
C LEU A 40 -0.73 4.15 -13.42
N ARG A 41 0.03 4.10 -14.53
CA ARG A 41 -0.08 3.00 -15.51
C ARG A 41 0.84 1.83 -15.19
N SER A 42 1.86 2.07 -14.39
CA SER A 42 2.80 1.07 -13.89
C SER A 42 3.33 1.51 -12.53
N LEU A 43 3.76 0.53 -11.73
CA LEU A 43 4.49 0.75 -10.49
C LEU A 43 5.92 0.26 -10.69
N THR A 44 6.84 1.17 -11.00
CA THR A 44 8.26 0.84 -11.18
C THR A 44 8.88 0.38 -9.87
N ASP A 45 10.03 -0.30 -9.94
CA ASP A 45 10.74 -0.77 -8.75
C ASP A 45 11.12 0.39 -7.82
N GLU A 46 11.57 1.51 -8.40
CA GLU A 46 11.89 2.72 -7.65
C GLU A 46 10.67 3.29 -6.92
N MET A 47 9.50 3.34 -7.58
CA MET A 47 8.25 3.79 -6.96
C MET A 47 7.78 2.82 -5.86
N ALA A 48 7.88 1.51 -6.10
CA ALA A 48 7.51 0.50 -5.12
C ALA A 48 8.41 0.57 -3.88
N LEU A 49 9.72 0.73 -4.08
CA LEU A 49 10.68 0.94 -3.01
C LEU A 49 10.39 2.23 -2.26
N HIS A 50 10.11 3.32 -2.96
CA HIS A 50 9.74 4.60 -2.35
C HIS A 50 8.55 4.44 -1.40
N LEU A 51 7.45 3.83 -1.87
CA LEU A 51 6.25 3.58 -1.04
C LEU A 51 6.50 2.65 0.16
N CYS A 52 7.55 1.83 0.10
CA CYS A 52 7.90 0.87 1.13
C CYS A 52 9.09 1.30 2.02
N SER A 53 9.72 2.46 1.72
CA SER A 53 10.94 2.92 2.39
C SER A 53 10.89 4.36 2.91
N VAL A 54 9.94 5.19 2.47
CA VAL A 54 9.92 6.60 2.83
C VAL A 54 9.48 6.79 4.28
N SER A 55 10.29 7.58 4.98
CA SER A 55 10.21 8.02 6.36
C SER A 55 8.82 7.92 7.01
N TYR A 56 8.78 7.11 8.07
CA TYR A 56 7.73 6.94 9.07
C TYR A 56 7.13 8.26 9.62
N GLU A 57 7.77 9.41 9.39
CA GLU A 57 7.37 10.71 9.92
C GLU A 57 6.47 11.54 8.99
N ARG A 58 6.38 11.24 7.67
CA ARG A 58 5.66 12.11 6.70
C ARG A 58 4.73 11.36 5.76
N GLU A 59 5.08 10.14 5.39
CA GLU A 59 4.32 9.28 4.48
C GLU A 59 4.37 7.87 5.04
N MET A 60 3.25 7.32 5.52
CA MET A 60 3.24 5.94 6.03
C MET A 60 2.22 5.13 5.25
N ALA A 61 2.70 4.03 4.67
CA ALA A 61 1.87 3.00 4.10
C ALA A 61 1.74 1.83 5.08
N PHE A 62 0.52 1.40 5.31
CA PHE A 62 0.20 0.13 5.94
C PHE A 62 -0.12 -0.91 4.87
N ALA A 63 0.28 -2.14 5.12
CA ALA A 63 -0.10 -3.30 4.34
C ALA A 63 -1.01 -4.21 5.17
N ALA A 64 -2.14 -4.61 4.59
CA ALA A 64 -2.97 -5.70 5.07
C ALA A 64 -2.49 -7.00 4.42
N ILE A 65 -2.01 -7.92 5.24
CA ILE A 65 -1.33 -9.15 4.82
C ILE A 65 -2.15 -10.36 5.23
N VAL A 66 -2.21 -11.34 4.33
CA VAL A 66 -2.72 -12.68 4.60
C VAL A 66 -1.68 -13.73 4.22
N GLY A 67 -1.81 -14.95 4.75
CA GLY A 67 -0.89 -16.05 4.50
C GLY A 67 0.10 -16.27 5.65
N GLU A 68 0.84 -17.37 5.56
CA GLU A 68 1.92 -17.67 6.52
C GLU A 68 3.19 -16.90 6.17
N ARG A 69 4.15 -16.85 7.09
CA ARG A 69 5.37 -16.04 6.98
C ARG A 69 6.20 -16.33 5.71
N GLU A 70 6.11 -17.54 5.15
CA GLU A 70 6.79 -17.93 3.90
C GLU A 70 5.97 -17.67 2.63
N SER A 71 4.68 -17.32 2.78
CA SER A 71 3.72 -17.12 1.69
C SER A 71 2.87 -15.85 1.87
N GLU A 72 3.47 -14.81 2.47
CA GLU A 72 2.80 -13.53 2.71
C GLU A 72 2.28 -12.93 1.40
N ARG A 73 1.04 -12.42 1.46
CA ARG A 73 0.43 -11.68 0.37
C ARG A 73 -0.24 -10.42 0.89
N ILE A 74 0.07 -9.30 0.24
CA ILE A 74 -0.66 -8.05 0.45
C ILE A 74 -2.01 -8.12 -0.26
N VAL A 75 -3.09 -7.91 0.48
CA VAL A 75 -4.48 -7.87 -0.01
C VAL A 75 -5.08 -6.47 0.04
N GLY A 76 -4.46 -5.56 0.78
CA GLY A 76 -4.84 -4.16 0.85
C GLY A 76 -3.65 -3.33 1.28
N SER A 77 -3.69 -2.05 0.94
CA SER A 77 -2.75 -1.07 1.46
C SER A 77 -3.49 0.24 1.70
N SER A 78 -3.13 0.93 2.76
CA SER A 78 -3.57 2.30 3.04
C SER A 78 -2.34 3.16 3.23
N CYS A 79 -2.23 4.21 2.45
CA CYS A 79 -1.16 5.20 2.57
C CYS A 79 -1.80 6.49 3.05
N TYR A 80 -1.14 7.20 3.97
CA TYR A 80 -1.40 8.62 4.13
C TYR A 80 -0.19 9.41 3.63
N PHE A 81 -0.47 10.45 2.86
CA PHE A 81 0.52 11.43 2.42
C PHE A 81 0.23 12.73 3.16
N ILE A 82 1.22 13.28 3.87
CA ILE A 82 1.14 14.64 4.40
C ILE A 82 1.79 15.55 3.38
N ASP A 83 1.00 16.42 2.73
CA ASP A 83 1.55 17.48 1.87
C ASP A 83 2.30 18.50 2.75
N PRO A 84 3.65 18.64 2.59
CA PRO A 84 4.44 19.54 3.42
C PRO A 84 4.12 21.03 3.19
N ALA A 85 3.37 21.39 2.13
CA ALA A 85 2.99 22.78 1.85
C ALA A 85 1.68 23.20 2.54
N THR A 86 0.80 22.27 2.91
CA THR A 86 -0.56 22.59 3.37
C THR A 86 -0.94 21.95 4.71
N GLY A 87 -0.21 20.92 5.17
CA GLY A 87 -0.56 20.17 6.37
C GLY A 87 -1.82 19.32 6.23
N LEU A 88 -2.32 19.14 4.99
CA LEU A 88 -3.46 18.28 4.70
C LEU A 88 -3.00 16.82 4.62
N ALA A 89 -3.72 15.92 5.29
CA ALA A 89 -3.57 14.48 5.15
C ALA A 89 -4.69 13.94 4.26
N ASP A 90 -4.34 13.27 3.17
CA ASP A 90 -5.29 12.51 2.35
C ASP A 90 -5.24 11.04 2.80
N VAL A 91 -6.39 10.45 3.17
CA VAL A 91 -6.51 9.08 3.70
C VAL A 91 -7.22 8.22 2.67
N GLY A 92 -6.56 7.13 2.25
CA GLY A 92 -7.10 6.16 1.30
C GLY A 92 -7.27 4.80 1.97
N ASP A 93 -8.50 4.39 2.23
CA ASP A 93 -8.82 3.06 2.76
C ASP A 93 -9.19 2.14 1.60
N ALA A 94 -8.53 0.98 1.51
CA ALA A 94 -8.81 0.07 0.42
C ALA A 94 -8.69 -1.41 0.85
N ALA A 95 -9.83 -1.96 1.29
CA ALA A 95 -10.01 -3.38 1.58
C ALA A 95 -10.75 -4.05 0.40
N HIS A 96 -10.19 -5.14 -0.11
CA HIS A 96 -10.97 -6.15 -0.84
C HIS A 96 -11.36 -7.27 0.11
#